data_AF-A0A2A2GGQ2-F1
#
_entry.id   AF-A0A2A2GGQ2-F1
#
_cell.length_a   1.000
_cell.length_b   1.000
_cell.length_c   1.000
_cell.angle_alpha   90.00
_cell.angle_beta   90.00
_cell.angle_gamma   90.00
#
_symmetry.space_group_name_H-M   'P 1'
#
loop_
_entity.id
_entity.type
_entity.pdbx_description
1 polymer ?
#
loop_
_entity_poly.entity_id
_entity_poly.type
_entity_poly.pdbx_seq_one_letter_code
_entity_poly.pdbx_strand_id
1 'polypeptide(L)'
;MRFDTCNGYSILRAIPVTTSEADVAKALDLVKKTRLYPLDQAENPPPQRHIDMAGKLFDGIVRFDDSVYDSLARIINDEPVQPHDLVAMGQLRSIGIEKGKPFNPDPATRETLKKAIQDAHAGFIRTNAALPPYYPGAQWSLAIGDFGHETGFTFRDGGHIALDERAAFFFLGCAPRSKAVRHSTCSGSGT
;
A
#
# COMPACT_ATOMS: atom_id res chain seq x y z
N MET A 1 -12.39 4.12 -15.54
CA MET A 1 -11.94 3.03 -14.65
C MET A 1 -12.97 2.91 -13.54
N ARG A 2 -13.48 1.72 -13.27
CA ARG A 2 -14.43 1.47 -12.17
C ARG A 2 -13.70 0.64 -11.14
N PHE A 3 -13.73 1.09 -9.89
CA PHE A 3 -13.12 0.38 -8.77
C PHE A 3 -14.21 -0.29 -7.93
N ASP A 4 -13.85 -1.39 -7.29
CA ASP A 4 -14.74 -2.08 -6.36
C ASP A 4 -14.74 -1.42 -4.97
N THR A 5 -13.79 -0.52 -4.72
CA THR A 5 -13.64 0.27 -3.48
C THR A 5 -13.85 1.77 -3.75
N CYS A 6 -14.18 2.51 -2.69
CA CYS A 6 -14.39 3.96 -2.71
C CYS A 6 -13.06 4.72 -2.62
N ASN A 7 -12.14 4.31 -1.75
CA ASN A 7 -10.85 4.99 -1.63
C ASN A 7 -9.88 4.46 -2.69
N GLY A 8 -9.26 5.39 -3.40
CA GLY A 8 -8.20 5.14 -4.38
C GLY A 8 -6.88 5.74 -3.94
N TYR A 9 -5.78 5.06 -4.28
CA TYR A 9 -4.42 5.57 -4.09
C TYR A 9 -3.67 5.52 -5.41
N SER A 10 -2.91 6.57 -5.72
CA SER A 10 -2.14 6.67 -6.96
C SER A 10 -0.85 7.43 -6.72
N ILE A 11 0.24 6.89 -7.25
CA ILE A 11 1.56 7.54 -7.24
C ILE A 11 1.99 7.78 -8.68
N LEU A 12 2.39 9.01 -8.96
CA LEU A 12 3.07 9.38 -10.20
C LEU A 12 4.50 9.77 -9.86
N ARG A 13 5.46 9.19 -10.59
CA ARG A 13 6.88 9.51 -10.45
C ARG A 13 7.39 10.15 -11.73
N ALA A 14 7.74 11.43 -11.66
CA ALA A 14 8.53 12.08 -12.70
C ALA A 14 10.00 11.70 -12.49
N ILE A 15 10.63 11.13 -13.51
CA ILE A 15 12.03 10.68 -13.46
C ILE A 15 12.85 11.68 -14.26
N PRO A 16 13.66 12.55 -13.62
CA PRO A 16 14.55 13.44 -14.34
C PRO A 16 15.68 12.64 -15.01
N VAL A 17 16.24 13.15 -16.11
CA VAL A 17 17.34 12.50 -16.84
C VAL A 17 18.61 12.46 -15.99
N THR A 18 18.88 13.55 -15.28
CA THR A 18 20.00 13.68 -14.33
C THR A 18 19.50 14.26 -13.00
N THR A 19 20.38 14.30 -12.00
CA THR A 19 20.13 14.98 -10.73
C THR A 19 20.46 16.47 -10.75
N SER A 20 20.77 17.05 -11.92
CA SER A 20 21.03 18.49 -12.05
C SER A 20 19.79 19.31 -11.72
N GLU A 21 19.99 20.51 -11.17
CA GLU A 21 18.89 21.43 -10.82
C GLU A 21 17.98 21.71 -12.02
N ALA A 22 18.56 21.86 -13.22
CA ALA A 22 17.81 22.11 -14.44
C ALA A 22 16.87 20.96 -14.82
N ASP A 23 17.31 19.70 -14.70
CA ASP A 23 16.47 18.55 -15.03
C ASP A 23 15.43 18.26 -13.94
N VAL A 24 15.76 18.50 -12.67
CA VAL A 24 14.79 18.45 -11.56
C VAL A 24 13.71 19.51 -11.75
N ALA A 25 14.06 20.74 -12.15
CA ALA A 25 13.09 21.80 -12.44
C ALA A 25 12.11 21.41 -13.55
N LYS A 26 12.61 20.82 -14.66
CA LYS A 26 11.76 20.29 -15.74
C LYS A 26 10.80 19.20 -15.24
N ALA A 27 11.26 18.31 -14.38
CA ALA A 27 10.42 17.26 -13.79
C ALA A 27 9.33 17.86 -12.88
N LEU A 28 9.67 18.87 -12.08
CA LEU A 28 8.70 19.59 -11.24
C LEU A 28 7.65 20.32 -12.08
N ASP A 29 8.05 20.97 -13.18
CA ASP A 29 7.13 21.63 -14.10
C ASP A 29 6.18 20.63 -14.76
N LEU A 30 6.66 19.42 -15.07
CA LEU A 30 5.80 18.34 -15.55
C LEU A 30 4.77 17.92 -14.49
N VAL A 31 5.19 17.71 -13.24
CA VAL A 31 4.28 17.34 -12.14
C VAL A 31 3.20 18.40 -11.93
N LYS A 32 3.55 19.69 -12.01
CA LYS A 32 2.62 20.82 -11.86
C LYS A 32 1.58 20.94 -12.98
N LYS A 33 1.72 20.22 -14.10
CA LYS A 33 0.69 20.12 -15.14
C LYS A 33 -0.40 19.11 -14.80
N THR A 34 -0.16 18.23 -13.81
CA THR A 34 -1.14 17.22 -13.40
C THR A 34 -2.30 17.87 -12.67
N ARG A 35 -3.53 17.46 -13.02
CA ARG A 35 -4.75 17.93 -12.37
C ARG A 35 -5.59 16.77 -11.86
N LEU A 36 -6.21 16.96 -10.69
CA LEU A 36 -7.15 16.04 -10.06
C LEU A 36 -8.34 16.85 -9.53
N TYR A 37 -9.52 16.58 -10.05
CA TYR A 37 -10.76 17.27 -9.69
C TYR A 37 -11.96 16.34 -9.88
N PRO A 38 -13.09 16.60 -9.20
CA PRO A 38 -14.34 15.88 -9.41
C PRO A 38 -14.81 15.94 -10.88
N LEU A 39 -15.32 14.82 -11.39
CA LEU A 39 -15.69 14.71 -12.81
C LEU A 39 -16.80 15.70 -13.21
N ASP A 40 -17.73 15.99 -12.30
CA ASP A 40 -18.82 16.97 -12.49
C ASP A 40 -18.33 18.42 -12.61
N GLN A 41 -17.06 18.69 -12.29
CA GLN A 41 -16.42 20.00 -12.45
C GLN A 41 -15.51 20.08 -13.67
N ALA A 42 -15.51 19.07 -14.56
CA ALA A 42 -14.56 19.02 -15.67
C ALA A 42 -14.67 20.20 -16.66
N GLU A 43 -15.86 20.80 -16.81
CA GLU A 43 -16.06 21.98 -17.66
C GLU A 43 -15.45 23.26 -17.05
N ASN A 44 -15.37 23.33 -15.72
CA ASN A 44 -14.77 24.46 -15.00
C ASN A 44 -14.02 23.94 -13.75
N PRO A 45 -12.84 23.33 -13.94
CA PRO A 45 -12.15 22.65 -12.87
C PRO A 45 -11.57 23.66 -11.86
N PRO A 46 -11.64 23.38 -10.56
CA PRO A 46 -11.09 24.25 -9.54
C PRO A 46 -9.55 24.37 -9.69
N PRO A 47 -8.95 25.46 -9.16
CA PRO A 47 -7.50 25.60 -9.12
C PRO A 47 -6.84 24.39 -8.43
N GLN A 48 -5.86 23.78 -9.11
CA GLN A 48 -5.13 22.66 -8.55
C GLN A 48 -4.26 23.11 -7.38
N ARG A 49 -4.46 22.50 -6.21
CA ARG A 49 -3.58 22.68 -5.06
C ARG A 49 -2.46 21.65 -5.11
N HIS A 50 -1.21 22.14 -5.14
CA HIS A 50 -0.02 21.31 -4.95
C HIS A 50 0.51 21.53 -3.54
N ILE A 51 0.77 20.45 -2.81
CA ILE A 51 1.35 20.49 -1.47
C ILE A 51 2.81 20.11 -1.59
N ASP A 52 3.71 21.07 -1.34
CA ASP A 52 5.13 20.78 -1.25
C ASP A 52 5.47 20.13 0.10
N MET A 53 6.05 18.94 0.03
CA MET A 53 6.48 18.14 1.18
C MET A 53 8.02 18.07 1.31
N ALA A 54 8.77 18.80 0.48
CA ALA A 54 10.21 18.90 0.61
C ALA A 54 10.59 19.42 2.01
N GLY A 55 11.49 18.69 2.69
CA GLY A 55 11.91 19.01 4.06
C GLY A 55 10.85 18.82 5.15
N LYS A 56 9.67 18.29 4.82
CA LYS A 56 8.61 18.01 5.81
C LYS A 56 8.58 16.53 6.16
N LEU A 57 8.39 16.23 7.44
CA LEU A 57 8.16 14.85 7.89
C LEU A 57 6.78 14.39 7.39
N PHE A 58 6.77 13.34 6.58
CA PHE A 58 5.57 12.61 6.20
C PHE A 58 5.73 11.18 6.73
N ASP A 59 4.97 10.84 7.76
CA ASP A 59 4.93 9.49 8.31
C ASP A 59 3.72 8.73 7.73
N GLY A 60 4.01 7.89 6.74
CA GLY A 60 3.04 7.00 6.10
C GLY A 60 3.07 5.58 6.65
N ILE A 61 3.81 5.32 7.73
CA ILE A 61 3.99 3.98 8.28
C ILE A 61 2.78 3.61 9.13
N VAL A 62 2.31 2.37 8.99
CA VAL A 62 1.26 1.82 9.85
C VAL A 62 1.78 1.77 11.29
N ARG A 63 1.00 2.29 12.23
CA ARG A 63 1.29 2.17 13.65
C ARG A 63 0.86 0.79 14.13
N PHE A 64 1.82 0.02 14.63
CA PHE A 64 1.58 -1.31 15.22
C PHE A 64 1.28 -1.22 16.73
N ASP A 65 0.37 -0.30 17.06
CA ASP A 65 -0.27 -0.17 18.37
C ASP A 65 -1.79 -0.39 18.20
N ASP A 66 -2.56 -0.27 19.29
CA ASP A 66 -4.00 -0.53 19.26
C ASP A 66 -4.81 0.45 18.41
N SER A 67 -4.24 1.60 18.02
CA SER A 67 -4.91 2.54 17.11
C SER A 67 -5.11 2.00 15.69
N VAL A 68 -4.43 0.91 15.33
CA VAL A 68 -4.67 0.22 14.05
C VAL A 68 -6.10 -0.29 13.95
N TYR A 69 -6.71 -0.70 15.06
CA TYR A 69 -8.08 -1.23 15.07
C TYR A 69 -9.12 -0.13 14.89
N ASP A 70 -8.83 1.08 15.39
CA ASP A 70 -9.65 2.27 15.12
C ASP A 70 -9.59 2.64 13.63
N SER A 71 -8.39 2.55 13.03
CA SER A 71 -8.19 2.76 11.59
C SER A 71 -8.90 1.68 10.75
N LEU A 72 -8.86 0.42 11.19
CA LEU A 72 -9.52 -0.69 10.55
C LEU A 72 -11.05 -0.54 10.59
N ALA A 73 -11.61 -0.21 11.76
CA ALA A 73 -13.04 0.06 11.91
C ALA A 73 -13.51 1.20 10.98
N ARG A 74 -12.70 2.26 10.85
CA ARG A 74 -12.98 3.35 9.90
C ARG A 74 -12.99 2.86 8.45
N ILE A 75 -11.97 2.12 8.01
CA ILE A 75 -11.92 1.58 6.63
C ILE A 75 -13.12 0.68 6.33
N ILE A 76 -13.50 -0.20 7.26
CA ILE A 76 -14.68 -1.06 7.12
C ILE A 76 -15.98 -0.25 6.97
N ASN A 77 -16.06 0.90 7.64
CA ASN A 77 -17.19 1.82 7.49
C ASN A 77 -17.19 2.54 6.14
N ASP A 78 -16.02 3.00 5.69
CA ASP A 78 -15.86 3.78 4.45
C ASP A 78 -16.01 2.93 3.17
N GLU A 79 -15.66 1.64 3.23
CA GLU A 79 -15.57 0.77 2.04
C GLU A 79 -16.75 -0.21 1.88
N PRO A 80 -17.19 -0.52 0.64
CA PRO A 80 -18.14 -1.59 0.40
C PRO A 80 -17.50 -2.96 0.70
N VAL A 81 -18.25 -3.83 1.40
CA VAL A 81 -17.80 -5.19 1.71
C VAL A 81 -17.79 -6.03 0.45
N GLN A 82 -16.66 -6.68 0.15
CA GLN A 82 -16.53 -7.57 -0.98
C GLN A 82 -16.78 -9.04 -0.58
N PRO A 83 -17.19 -9.92 -1.51
CA PRO A 83 -17.41 -11.33 -1.20
C PRO A 83 -16.20 -12.04 -0.58
N HIS A 84 -14.98 -11.69 -1.01
CA HIS A 84 -13.75 -12.28 -0.48
C HIS A 84 -13.39 -11.81 0.94
N ASP A 85 -14.01 -10.74 1.43
CA ASP A 85 -13.75 -10.21 2.78
C ASP A 85 -14.65 -10.85 3.84
N LEU A 86 -15.70 -11.59 3.47
CA LEU A 86 -16.73 -12.05 4.42
C LEU A 86 -16.19 -12.89 5.58
N VAL A 87 -15.15 -13.70 5.34
CA VAL A 87 -14.48 -14.46 6.41
C VAL A 87 -13.79 -13.52 7.39
N ALA A 88 -13.04 -12.53 6.89
CA ALA A 88 -12.39 -11.52 7.71
C ALA A 88 -13.42 -10.67 8.46
N MET A 89 -14.54 -10.29 7.81
CA MET A 89 -15.64 -9.58 8.46
C MET A 89 -16.25 -10.36 9.62
N GLY A 90 -16.39 -11.68 9.48
CA GLY A 90 -16.83 -12.56 10.58
C GLY A 90 -15.85 -12.56 11.76
N GLN A 91 -14.55 -12.58 11.49
CA GLN A 91 -13.51 -12.49 12.51
C GLN A 91 -13.50 -11.12 13.19
N LEU A 92 -13.61 -10.03 12.43
CA LEU A 92 -13.65 -8.67 12.96
C LEU A 92 -14.87 -8.42 13.85
N ARG A 93 -16.01 -9.01 13.51
CA ARG A 93 -17.22 -8.93 14.32
C ARG A 93 -17.03 -9.52 15.72
N SER A 94 -16.21 -10.58 15.87
CA SER A 94 -15.96 -11.21 17.18
C SER A 94 -15.18 -10.31 18.15
N ILE A 95 -14.44 -9.33 17.61
CA ILE A 95 -13.71 -8.31 18.39
C ILE A 95 -14.42 -6.95 18.42
N GLY A 96 -15.68 -6.89 17.96
CA GLY A 96 -16.50 -5.68 18.03
C GLY A 96 -16.35 -4.71 16.86
N ILE A 97 -15.64 -5.08 15.78
CA ILE A 97 -15.55 -4.28 14.55
C ILE A 97 -16.63 -4.75 13.57
N GLU A 98 -17.61 -3.90 13.30
CA GLU A 98 -18.73 -4.19 12.41
C GLU A 98 -19.06 -2.97 11.56
N LYS A 99 -19.34 -3.19 10.27
CA LYS A 99 -19.73 -2.11 9.35
C LYS A 99 -20.99 -1.41 9.83
N GLY A 100 -20.98 -0.08 9.79
CA GLY A 100 -22.03 0.81 10.24
C GLY A 100 -22.06 1.05 11.76
N LYS A 101 -21.12 0.49 12.53
CA LYS A 101 -21.10 0.64 14.00
C LYS A 101 -19.84 1.36 14.47
N PRO A 102 -19.93 2.13 15.58
CA PRO A 102 -18.75 2.65 16.25
C PRO A 102 -17.96 1.51 16.89
N PHE A 103 -16.63 1.62 16.89
CA PHE A 103 -15.74 0.68 17.56
C PHE A 103 -15.30 1.26 18.91
N ASN A 104 -15.95 0.80 19.99
CA ASN A 104 -15.67 1.23 21.37
C ASN A 104 -15.42 -0.01 22.26
N PRO A 105 -14.25 -0.68 22.11
CA PRO A 105 -13.92 -1.83 22.93
C PRO A 105 -13.72 -1.41 24.40
N ASP A 106 -14.04 -2.30 25.33
CA ASP A 106 -13.70 -2.09 26.74
C ASP A 106 -12.17 -2.12 26.96
N PRO A 107 -11.67 -1.63 28.11
CA PRO A 107 -10.22 -1.59 28.37
C PRO A 107 -9.53 -2.95 28.30
N ALA A 108 -10.19 -4.04 28.71
CA ALA A 108 -9.62 -5.38 28.69
C ALA A 108 -9.44 -5.91 27.25
N THR A 109 -10.44 -5.66 26.40
CA THR A 109 -10.41 -5.97 24.97
C THR A 109 -9.33 -5.15 24.27
N ARG A 110 -9.25 -3.85 24.55
CA ARG A 110 -8.22 -2.97 23.97
C ARG A 110 -6.79 -3.41 24.33
N GLU A 111 -6.54 -3.78 25.58
CA GLU A 111 -5.24 -4.33 25.99
C GLU A 111 -4.91 -5.68 25.32
N THR A 112 -5.92 -6.52 25.07
CA THR A 112 -5.73 -7.76 24.30
C THR A 112 -5.35 -7.47 22.85
N LEU A 113 -6.07 -6.55 22.21
CA LEU A 113 -5.82 -6.14 20.82
C LEU A 113 -4.45 -5.51 20.65
N LYS A 114 -4.00 -4.72 21.63
CA LYS A 114 -2.64 -4.15 21.68
C LYS A 114 -1.55 -5.23 21.66
N LYS A 115 -1.70 -6.31 22.42
CA LYS A 115 -0.76 -7.44 22.39
C LYS A 115 -0.81 -8.15 21.04
N ALA A 116 -2.02 -8.38 20.52
CA ALA A 116 -2.20 -9.07 19.24
C ALA A 116 -1.52 -8.33 18.06
N ILE A 117 -1.59 -7.00 18.02
CA ILE A 117 -0.92 -6.23 16.96
C ILE A 117 0.60 -6.19 17.13
N GLN A 118 1.11 -6.20 18.37
CA GLN A 118 2.54 -6.35 18.64
C GLN A 118 3.05 -7.72 18.19
N ASP A 119 2.29 -8.78 18.45
CA ASP A 119 2.61 -10.13 17.99
C ASP A 119 2.60 -10.24 16.46
N ALA A 120 1.59 -9.64 15.81
CA ALA A 120 1.51 -9.57 14.35
C ALA A 120 2.69 -8.80 13.75
N HIS A 121 3.06 -7.66 14.35
CA HIS A 121 4.22 -6.88 13.93
C HIS A 121 5.52 -7.68 14.03
N ALA A 122 5.74 -8.37 15.15
CA ALA A 122 6.88 -9.25 15.32
C ALA A 122 6.86 -10.41 14.31
N GLY A 123 5.66 -10.91 13.96
CA GLY A 123 5.44 -11.85 12.88
C GLY A 123 5.94 -11.33 11.53
N PHE A 124 5.52 -10.14 11.12
CA PHE A 124 5.97 -9.53 9.86
C PHE A 124 7.49 -9.32 9.82
N ILE A 125 8.09 -8.90 10.94
CA ILE A 125 9.55 -8.77 11.04
C ILE A 125 10.22 -10.14 10.83
N ARG A 126 9.74 -11.19 11.49
CA ARG A 126 10.29 -12.55 11.34
C ARG A 126 10.16 -13.06 9.90
N THR A 127 8.99 -12.89 9.29
CA THR A 127 8.75 -13.31 7.90
C THR A 127 9.73 -12.63 6.95
N ASN A 128 9.96 -11.33 7.10
CA ASN A 128 10.87 -10.59 6.23
C ASN A 128 12.35 -10.90 6.51
N ALA A 129 12.72 -11.16 7.77
CA ALA A 129 14.06 -11.60 8.12
C ALA A 129 14.39 -13.03 7.61
N ALA A 130 13.37 -13.84 7.33
CA ALA A 130 13.49 -15.21 6.84
C ALA A 130 13.45 -15.33 5.31
N LEU A 131 13.43 -14.22 4.57
CA LEU A 131 13.42 -14.25 3.10
C LEU A 131 14.68 -14.94 2.55
N PRO A 132 14.52 -15.89 1.60
CA PRO A 132 15.64 -16.65 1.07
C PRO A 132 16.64 -15.73 0.34
N PRO A 133 17.95 -16.01 0.41
CA PRO A 133 18.94 -15.23 -0.28
C PRO A 133 18.78 -15.38 -1.80
N TYR A 134 18.99 -14.29 -2.53
CA TYR A 134 18.86 -14.21 -3.98
C TYR A 134 19.86 -15.13 -4.71
N TYR A 135 21.04 -15.35 -4.14
CA TYR A 135 22.01 -16.36 -4.58
C TYR A 135 22.71 -16.99 -3.36
N PRO A 136 23.28 -18.20 -3.50
CA PRO A 136 23.95 -18.89 -2.40
C PRO A 136 25.04 -18.04 -1.74
N GLY A 137 25.00 -17.95 -0.40
CA GLY A 137 25.95 -17.16 0.39
C GLY A 137 25.65 -15.65 0.46
N ALA A 138 24.60 -15.16 -0.21
CA ALA A 138 24.19 -13.76 -0.11
C ALA A 138 23.43 -13.47 1.19
N GLN A 139 23.32 -12.18 1.52
CA GLN A 139 22.35 -11.63 2.47
C GLN A 139 21.29 -10.76 1.77
N TRP A 140 21.37 -10.63 0.45
CA TRP A 140 20.38 -9.94 -0.36
C TRP A 140 19.22 -10.88 -0.66
N SER A 141 17.99 -10.43 -0.46
CA SER A 141 16.77 -11.17 -0.78
C SER A 141 15.82 -10.29 -1.58
N LEU A 142 14.97 -10.91 -2.39
CA LEU A 142 13.87 -10.18 -3.01
C LEU A 142 12.72 -10.06 -2.00
N ALA A 143 12.29 -8.83 -1.74
CA ALA A 143 11.18 -8.50 -0.85
C ALA A 143 9.80 -8.96 -1.38
N ILE A 144 9.77 -9.58 -2.55
CA ILE A 144 8.57 -9.93 -3.30
C ILE A 144 8.75 -11.39 -3.72
N GLY A 145 7.81 -12.25 -3.33
CA GLY A 145 7.70 -13.58 -3.90
C GLY A 145 7.26 -13.51 -5.37
N ASP A 146 7.36 -14.63 -6.07
CA ASP A 146 6.99 -14.67 -7.49
C ASP A 146 5.49 -14.40 -7.70
N PHE A 147 4.64 -14.76 -6.75
CA PHE A 147 3.19 -14.68 -6.89
C PHE A 147 2.66 -13.23 -6.97
N GLY A 148 3.22 -12.32 -6.17
CA GLY A 148 2.93 -10.89 -6.30
C GLY A 148 3.23 -10.39 -7.73
N HIS A 149 4.31 -10.84 -8.35
CA HIS A 149 4.66 -10.48 -9.72
C HIS A 149 3.75 -11.13 -10.77
N GLU A 150 3.51 -12.44 -10.66
CA GLU A 150 2.70 -13.23 -11.59
C GLU A 150 1.25 -12.72 -11.67
N THR A 151 0.71 -12.26 -10.54
CA THR A 151 -0.67 -11.77 -10.43
C THR A 151 -0.81 -10.27 -10.68
N GLY A 152 0.26 -9.59 -11.10
CA GLY A 152 0.26 -8.13 -11.29
C GLY A 152 -0.02 -7.35 -9.99
N PHE A 153 0.40 -7.91 -8.85
CA PHE A 153 0.21 -7.43 -7.48
C PHE A 153 -1.23 -7.42 -6.99
N THR A 154 -2.10 -8.24 -7.60
CA THR A 154 -3.42 -8.52 -7.03
C THR A 154 -3.34 -9.52 -5.87
N PHE A 155 -2.30 -10.37 -5.85
CA PHE A 155 -2.12 -11.49 -4.91
C PHE A 155 -3.30 -12.46 -4.93
N ARG A 156 -3.91 -12.63 -6.10
CA ARG A 156 -5.09 -13.48 -6.31
C ARG A 156 -4.95 -14.24 -7.62
N ASP A 157 -5.38 -15.49 -7.57
CA ASP A 157 -5.62 -16.31 -8.76
C ASP A 157 -7.00 -16.97 -8.70
N GLY A 158 -7.27 -17.91 -9.61
CA GLY A 158 -8.57 -18.61 -9.68
C GLY A 158 -8.87 -19.55 -8.51
N GLY A 159 -7.93 -19.78 -7.60
CA GLY A 159 -8.06 -20.74 -6.49
C GLY A 159 -7.84 -20.14 -5.10
N HIS A 160 -7.08 -19.05 -4.96
CA HIS A 160 -6.75 -18.50 -3.65
C HIS A 160 -6.32 -17.02 -3.66
N ILE A 161 -6.22 -16.47 -2.45
CA ILE A 161 -5.58 -15.18 -2.16
C ILE A 161 -4.31 -15.49 -1.35
N ALA A 162 -3.15 -15.03 -1.81
CA ALA A 162 -1.90 -15.17 -1.07
C ALA A 162 -1.84 -14.13 0.07
N LEU A 163 -2.63 -14.38 1.12
CA LEU A 163 -2.85 -13.45 2.23
C LEU A 163 -1.55 -13.06 2.94
N ASP A 164 -0.74 -14.05 3.30
CA ASP A 164 0.49 -13.83 4.07
C ASP A 164 1.57 -13.11 3.24
N GLU A 165 1.71 -13.49 1.96
CA GLU A 165 2.63 -12.82 1.05
C GLU A 165 2.20 -11.37 0.79
N ARG A 166 0.90 -11.14 0.58
CA ARG A 166 0.34 -9.79 0.45
C ARG A 166 0.63 -8.95 1.70
N ALA A 167 0.43 -9.52 2.90
CA ALA A 167 0.67 -8.83 4.15
C ALA A 167 2.15 -8.51 4.36
N ALA A 168 3.04 -9.48 4.12
CA ALA A 168 4.49 -9.30 4.21
C ALA A 168 5.01 -8.25 3.21
N PHE A 169 4.49 -8.26 1.98
CA PHE A 169 4.82 -7.26 0.97
C PHE A 169 4.41 -5.86 1.39
N PHE A 170 3.15 -5.66 1.82
CA PHE A 170 2.66 -4.34 2.22
C PHE A 170 3.20 -3.85 3.57
N PHE A 171 3.84 -4.74 4.34
CA PHE A 171 4.65 -4.34 5.49
C PHE A 171 5.97 -3.66 5.08
N LEU A 172 6.60 -4.10 3.98
CA LEU A 172 7.86 -3.54 3.49
C LEU A 172 7.70 -2.37 2.51
N GLY A 173 6.62 -2.35 1.74
CA GLY A 173 6.49 -1.41 0.62
C GLY A 173 5.05 -1.09 0.25
N CYS A 174 4.89 -0.11 -0.64
CA CYS A 174 3.57 0.29 -1.15
C CYS A 174 3.65 0.60 -2.65
N ALA A 175 2.48 0.67 -3.29
CA ALA A 175 2.31 1.01 -4.71
C ALA A 175 3.26 0.27 -5.67
N PRO A 176 3.21 -1.08 -5.71
CA PRO A 176 3.97 -1.83 -6.69
C PRO A 176 3.52 -1.47 -8.10
N ARG A 177 4.47 -1.44 -9.05
CA ARG A 177 4.14 -1.24 -10.46
C ARG A 177 3.89 -2.57 -11.14
N SER A 178 2.73 -2.74 -11.76
CA SER A 178 2.40 -3.93 -12.58
C SER A 178 3.42 -4.22 -13.69
N LYS A 179 4.13 -3.18 -14.19
CA LYS A 179 5.21 -3.31 -15.19
C LYS A 179 6.61 -3.59 -14.62
N ALA A 180 6.76 -3.94 -13.34
CA ALA A 180 8.05 -4.45 -12.83
C ALA A 180 8.53 -5.70 -13.62
N VAL A 181 7.62 -6.35 -14.34
CA VAL A 181 7.88 -7.35 -15.38
C VAL A 181 8.31 -6.67 -16.68
N ARG A 182 9.58 -6.29 -16.77
CA ARG A 182 10.42 -6.69 -17.91
C ARG A 182 11.74 -7.08 -17.29
N HIS A 183 12.29 -8.24 -17.67
CA HIS A 183 13.73 -8.34 -17.75
C HIS A 183 14.18 -7.18 -18.65
N SER A 184 14.55 -6.06 -18.04
CA SER A 184 15.28 -5.03 -18.73
C SER A 184 16.62 -5.68 -19.07
N THR A 185 16.71 -6.26 -20.26
CA THR A 185 17.98 -6.25 -20.96
C THR A 185 18.41 -4.79 -20.91
N CYS A 186 19.52 -4.53 -20.20
CA CYS A 186 20.16 -3.23 -20.20
C CYS A 186 20.16 -2.74 -21.64
N SER A 187 19.47 -1.62 -21.90
CA SER A 187 19.66 -0.90 -23.14
C SER A 187 21.10 -0.42 -23.12
N GLY A 188 21.98 -1.20 -23.74
CA GLY A 188 23.37 -0.86 -23.91
C GLY A 188 23.45 0.53 -24.54
N SER A 189 24.29 1.37 -23.94
CA SER A 189 24.82 2.56 -24.58
C SER A 189 25.47 2.13 -25.90
N GLY A 190 24.78 2.35 -27.00
CA GLY A 190 25.30 2.23 -28.35
C GLY A 190 26.01 3.52 -28.74
N THR A 191 27.27 3.35 -29.14
CA THR A 191 28.26 4.28 -29.74
C THR A 191 28.73 5.45 -28.89
#